data_AF-A0A134CHX6-F1
#
_entry.id   AF-A0A134CHX6-F1
#
_cell.length_a   1.000
_cell.length_b   1.000
_cell.length_c   1.000
_cell.angle_alpha   90.00
_cell.angle_beta   90.00
_cell.angle_gamma   90.00
#
_symmetry.space_group_name_H-M   'P 1'
#
loop_
_entity.id
_entity.type
_entity.pdbx_description
1 polymer ?
#
loop_
_entity_poly.entity_id
_entity_poly.type
_entity_poly.pdbx_seq_one_letter_code
_entity_poly.pdbx_strand_id
1 'polypeptide(L)' 'MKIVFKKVSVTRVAELLGKSPDFIRWGLQEGKFPFGTAVRTHHGERIRYNYLIIPKLLSEYTGIPEDEL' A
#
# COMPACT_ATOMS: atom_id res chain seq x y z
N MET A 1 10.28 -21.84 -10.85
CA MET A 1 10.59 -20.41 -10.62
C MET A 1 9.63 -19.88 -9.55
N LYS A 2 10.11 -19.52 -8.36
CA LYS A 2 9.27 -18.98 -7.29
C LYS A 2 9.21 -17.46 -7.50
N ILE A 3 8.06 -16.95 -7.95
CA ILE A 3 7.87 -15.51 -8.06
C ILE A 3 7.74 -14.97 -6.63
N VAL A 4 8.79 -14.32 -6.13
CA VAL A 4 8.77 -13.66 -4.82
C VAL A 4 8.23 -12.26 -5.04
N PHE A 5 6.97 -12.04 -4.69
CA PHE A 5 6.38 -10.70 -4.74
C PHE A 5 6.91 -9.89 -3.55
N LYS A 6 7.68 -8.82 -3.80
CA LYS A 6 8.14 -7.92 -2.74
C LYS A 6 6.91 -7.22 -2.15
N LYS A 7 6.61 -7.49 -0.87
CA LYS A 7 5.48 -6.89 -0.16
C LYS A 7 5.94 -5.61 0.52
N VAL A 8 5.37 -4.48 0.12
CA VAL A 8 5.52 -3.20 0.83
C VAL A 8 4.35 -3.03 1.79
N SER A 9 4.62 -2.71 3.05
CA SER A 9 3.58 -2.51 4.06
C SER A 9 3.07 -1.08 4.07
N VAL A 10 1.83 -0.87 4.54
CA VAL A 10 1.27 0.48 4.73
C VAL A 10 2.15 1.34 5.65
N THR A 11 2.71 0.74 6.70
CA THR A 11 3.61 1.43 7.63
C THR A 11 4.85 1.92 6.91
N ARG A 12 5.44 1.08 6.04
CA ARG A 12 6.62 1.44 5.26
C ARG A 12 6.33 2.59 4.29
N VAL A 13 5.18 2.58 3.61
CA VAL A 13 4.75 3.70 2.76
C VAL A 13 4.59 4.98 3.59
N ALA A 14 4.05 4.87 4.80
CA ALA A 14 3.83 6.02 5.68
C ALA A 14 5.16 6.66 6.10
N GLU A 15 6.18 5.86 6.44
CA GLU A 15 7.54 6.32 6.73
C GLU A 15 8.15 7.05 5.52
N LEU A 16 8.08 6.43 4.33
CA LEU A 16 8.66 6.99 3.10
C LEU A 16 8.03 8.32 2.69
N LEU A 17 6.72 8.49 2.94
CA LEU A 17 5.98 9.71 2.58
C LEU A 17 5.91 10.74 3.72
N GLY A 18 6.46 10.45 4.90
CA GLY A 18 6.36 11.32 6.07
C GLY A 18 4.92 11.55 6.52
N LYS A 19 4.09 10.49 6.49
CA LYS A 19 2.66 10.53 6.84
C LYS A 19 2.33 9.50 7.92
N SER A 20 1.12 9.59 8.49
CA SER A 20 0.61 8.56 9.39
C SER A 20 0.14 7.33 8.60
N PRO A 21 0.23 6.12 9.17
CA PRO A 21 -0.33 4.92 8.54
C PRO A 21 -1.82 5.05 8.22
N ASP A 22 -2.61 5.74 9.04
CA ASP A 22 -4.04 5.92 8.81
C ASP A 22 -4.35 6.83 7.62
N PHE A 23 -3.54 7.88 7.39
CA PHE A 23 -3.63 8.68 6.17
C PHE A 23 -3.42 7.83 4.92
N ILE A 24 -2.42 6.93 4.95
CA ILE A 24 -2.18 5.99 3.84
C ILE A 24 -3.36 5.02 3.68
N ARG A 25 -3.92 4.49 4.77
CA ARG A 25 -5.09 3.59 4.71
C ARG A 25 -6.29 4.28 4.08
N TRP A 26 -6.66 5.47 4.55
CA TRP A 26 -7.82 6.19 4.02
C TRP A 26 -7.63 6.58 2.56
N GLY A 27 -6.45 7.09 2.18
CA GLY A 27 -6.21 7.41 0.78
C GLY A 27 -6.22 6.18 -0.14
N LEU A 28 -5.75 5.01 0.32
CA LEU A 28 -5.88 3.75 -0.43
C LEU A 28 -7.33 3.25 -0.51
N GLN A 29 -8.13 3.42 0.55
CA GLN A 29 -9.55 3.06 0.58
C GLN A 29 -10.41 3.96 -0.32
N GLU A 30 -10.07 5.24 -0.39
CA GLU A 30 -10.75 6.24 -1.22
C GLU A 30 -10.22 6.31 -2.67
N GLY A 31 -9.21 5.50 -3.02
CA GLY A 31 -8.61 5.49 -4.35
C GLY A 31 -7.87 6.79 -4.71
N LYS A 32 -7.32 7.50 -3.73
CA LYS A 32 -6.61 8.78 -3.90
C LYS A 32 -5.17 8.64 -4.36
N PHE A 33 -4.58 7.45 -4.20
CA PHE A 33 -3.19 7.20 -4.55
C PHE A 33 -3.07 6.35 -5.83
N PRO A 34 -2.13 6.69 -6.74
CA PRO A 34 -1.96 5.95 -7.99
C PRO A 34 -1.14 4.66 -7.82
N PHE A 35 -0.60 4.37 -6.63
CA PHE A 35 0.34 3.28 -6.40
C PHE A 35 -0.23 2.06 -5.66
N GLY A 36 -1.51 2.07 -5.33
CA GLY A 36 -2.14 0.98 -4.59
C GLY A 36 -3.63 1.16 -4.38
N THR A 37 -4.24 0.15 -3.77
CA THR A 37 -5.66 0.14 -3.44
C THR A 37 -5.91 -0.62 -2.14
N ALA A 38 -7.09 -0.42 -1.54
CA ALA A 38 -7.57 -1.23 -0.44
C ALA A 38 -8.92 -1.85 -0.81
N VAL A 39 -9.05 -3.16 -0.59
CA VAL A 39 -10.30 -3.90 -0.80
C VAL A 39 -10.93 -4.19 0.55
N ARG A 40 -12.16 -3.72 0.72
CA ARG A 40 -13.00 -4.07 1.88
C ARG A 40 -13.45 -5.51 1.75
N THR A 41 -13.18 -6.32 2.77
CA THR A 41 -13.60 -7.73 2.86
C THR A 41 -14.43 -7.95 4.12
N HIS A 42 -15.46 -8.78 4.01
CA HIS A 42 -16.33 -9.16 5.12
C HIS A 42 -15.92 -10.54 5.63
N HIS A 43 -15.74 -10.67 6.95
CA HIS A 43 -15.52 -11.95 7.61
C HIS A 43 -16.54 -12.08 8.75
N GLY A 44 -17.73 -12.58 8.40
CA GLY A 44 -18.93 -12.46 9.22
C GLY A 44 -19.34 -11.00 9.38
N GLU A 45 -19.62 -10.58 10.61
CA GLU A 45 -19.95 -9.18 10.96
C GLU A 45 -18.73 -8.23 10.96
N ARG A 46 -17.51 -8.77 10.90
CA ARG A 46 -16.28 -7.97 10.97
C ARG A 46 -15.86 -7.46 9.60
N ILE A 47 -15.62 -6.16 9.51
CA ILE A 47 -15.04 -5.52 8.33
C ILE A 47 -13.52 -5.54 8.45
N ARG A 48 -12.84 -6.03 7.41
CA ARG A 48 -11.39 -5.95 7.25
C ARG A 48 -11.04 -5.28 5.94
N TYR A 49 -9.86 -4.70 5.88
CA TYR A 49 -9.29 -4.18 4.64
C TYR A 49 -8.03 -4.96 4.28
N ASN A 50 -7.96 -5.38 3.03
CA ASN A 50 -6.75 -5.93 2.43
C ASN A 50 -6.11 -4.85 1.56
N TYR A 51 -4.85 -4.55 1.83
CA TYR A 51 -4.11 -3.50 1.15
C TYR A 51 -3.20 -4.12 0.09
N LEU A 52 -3.23 -3.55 -1.11
CA LEU A 52 -2.32 -3.87 -2.20
C LEU A 52 -1.54 -2.61 -2.54
N ILE A 53 -0.22 -2.69 -2.39
CA ILE A 53 0.72 -1.66 -2.84
C ILE A 53 1.52 -2.27 -3.98
N ILE A 54 1.63 -1.56 -5.10
CA ILE A 54 2.36 -1.99 -6.28
C ILE A 54 3.74 -1.32 -6.22
N PRO A 55 4.84 -2.05 -5.90
CA PRO A 55 6.15 -1.45 -5.63
C PRO A 55 6.64 -0.58 -6.78
N LYS A 56 6.48 -1.04 -8.02
CA LYS A 56 6.83 -0.28 -9.22
C LYS A 56 6.14 1.09 -9.29
N LEU A 57 4.82 1.15 -9.07
CA LEU A 57 4.08 2.41 -9.11
C LEU A 57 4.41 3.32 -7.92
N LEU A 58 4.71 2.73 -6.76
CA LEU A 58 5.17 3.50 -5.59
C LEU A 58 6.55 4.11 -5.84
N SER A 59 7.46 3.35 -6.47
CA SER A 59 8.78 3.83 -6.89
C SER A 59 8.64 4.99 -7.88
N GLU A 60 7.81 4.84 -8.91
CA GLU A 60 7.51 5.91 -9.88
C GLU A 60 6.91 7.15 -9.21
N TYR A 61 6.01 6.99 -8.23
CA TYR A 61 5.38 8.09 -7.52
C TYR A 61 6.33 8.85 -6.57
N THR A 62 7.26 8.14 -5.92
CA THR A 62 8.15 8.71 -4.89
C THR A 62 9.52 9.09 -5.41
N GLY A 63 9.95 8.51 -6.54
CA GLY A 63 11.33 8.55 -7.00
C GLY A 63 12.28 7.62 -6.24
N ILE A 64 11.77 6.82 -5.29
CA ILE A 64 12.57 5.91 -4.46
C ILE A 64 12.76 4.58 -5.20
N PRO A 65 13.99 4.06 -5.35
CA PRO A 65 14.25 2.79 -6.02
C PRO A 65 13.48 1.59 -5.42
N GLU A 66 13.04 0.64 -6.25
CA GLU A 66 12.24 -0.52 -5.81
C GLU A 66 12.94 -1.40 -4.77
N ASP A 67 14.27 -1.45 -4.76
CA ASP A 67 15.10 -2.17 -3.79
C ASP A 67 15.07 -1.52 -2.40
N GLU A 68 14.82 -0.22 -2.31
CA GLU A 68 14.71 0.56 -1.07
C GLU A 68 13.28 0.60 -0.47
N LEU A 69 12.26 0.17 -1.22
CA LEU A 69 10.87 0.10 -0.75
C LEU A 69 10.67 -0.99 0.29
#